data_AF-A0A4Y2P3M0-F1
#
_entry.id   AF-A0A4Y2P3M0-F1
#
_cell.length_a   1.000
_cell.length_b   1.000
_cell.length_c   1.000
_cell.angle_alpha   90.00
_cell.angle_beta   90.00
_cell.angle_gamma   90.00
#
_symmetry.space_group_name_H-M   'P 1'
#
loop_
_entity.id
_entity.type
_entity.pdbx_description
1 polymer ?
#
loop_
_entity_poly.entity_id
_entity_poly.type
_entity_poly.pdbx_seq_one_letter_code
_entity_poly.pdbx_strand_id
1 'polypeptide(L)'
;MPVIPQISSERDISKEKHEDETEGEDGEIIRIPLILQPLHKMLKYLTDLVQSMLLDVKIGDLCTVVPHTDSYIFAMGYLLAWIELLEFISSSPSQIRLGYETHLEEMELLSSMFSNVFSFMPENPILCLKKGFKLESPKKEDLKLLFIKPPQLNSVPPSSEEIQSIACYVFATALRTVPASIRQWWNNLDRKSADIVNAVTSKYVSALLCTAEIQAVHENEKQFENLMVQARPGSREVIATYTIDDCAIELCVQLPTNYPLGPISAERRGKVVIGQQEWRHWLMQLTTVLTYQNGSILDGLTIWKRNLDKKFEGVEECMICYYILHSSTLKLPKLSCHVCRKKFHSACLYKWFRTSNNFTCPLCRNEFAM
;
A
#
# COMPACT_ATOMS: atom_id res chain seq x y z
N MET A 1 6.60 18.38 46.20
CA MET A 1 5.25 18.13 45.66
C MET A 1 4.45 19.42 45.73
N PRO A 2 4.17 20.10 44.61
CA PRO A 2 3.24 21.21 44.59
C PRO A 2 1.82 20.72 44.31
N VAL A 3 0.88 21.28 45.06
CA VAL A 3 -0.55 20.98 45.09
C VAL A 3 -1.25 21.72 43.94
N ILE A 4 -2.15 21.01 43.25
CA ILE A 4 -3.01 21.51 42.16
C ILE A 4 -4.08 22.45 42.75
N PRO A 5 -4.37 23.63 42.16
CA PRO A 5 -5.51 24.43 42.58
C PRO A 5 -6.82 23.88 41.98
N GLN A 6 -7.82 23.70 42.83
CA GLN A 6 -9.21 23.44 42.43
C GLN A 6 -9.84 24.71 41.84
N ILE A 7 -10.49 24.58 40.69
CA ILE A 7 -11.31 25.63 40.10
C ILE A 7 -12.74 25.47 40.63
N SER A 8 -13.22 26.49 41.33
CA SER A 8 -14.59 26.65 41.79
C SER A 8 -15.51 27.15 40.67
N SER A 9 -16.76 26.71 40.77
CA SER A 9 -17.93 27.02 39.94
C SER A 9 -18.18 28.49 39.65
N GLU A 10 -18.74 28.79 38.47
CA GLU A 10 -20.09 29.34 38.37
C GLU A 10 -20.61 29.29 36.92
N ARG A 11 -21.92 29.05 36.83
CA ARG A 11 -22.73 28.86 35.64
C ARG A 11 -23.06 30.23 35.06
N ASP A 12 -23.01 30.36 33.74
CA ASP A 12 -23.87 31.30 33.04
C ASP A 12 -24.48 30.63 31.80
N ILE A 13 -25.82 30.60 31.80
CA ILE A 13 -26.67 30.09 30.74
C ILE A 13 -27.27 31.32 30.06
N SER A 14 -26.94 31.54 28.78
CA SER A 14 -27.78 32.36 27.90
C SER A 14 -27.72 31.86 26.45
N LYS A 15 -28.79 31.12 26.13
CA LYS A 15 -29.52 30.96 24.86
C LYS A 15 -28.97 31.63 23.58
N GLU A 16 -28.86 30.84 22.52
CA GLU A 16 -29.30 31.17 21.14
C GLU A 16 -29.43 29.85 20.35
N LYS A 17 -30.67 29.39 20.12
CA LYS A 17 -31.48 29.47 18.90
C LYS A 17 -31.27 28.27 17.96
N HIS A 18 -32.35 27.49 17.84
CA HIS A 18 -32.60 26.49 16.81
C HIS A 18 -32.60 27.16 15.43
N GLU A 19 -31.79 26.63 14.52
CA GLU A 19 -32.11 26.59 13.09
C GLU A 19 -31.97 25.13 12.64
N ASP A 20 -33.05 24.68 12.03
CA ASP A 20 -33.31 23.34 11.51
C ASP A 20 -32.96 23.42 10.02
N GLU A 21 -31.88 22.77 9.59
CA GLU A 21 -31.56 22.60 8.17
C GLU A 21 -31.26 21.13 7.87
N THR A 22 -32.01 20.65 6.90
CA THR A 22 -32.12 19.33 6.29
C THR A 22 -30.86 18.87 5.55
N GLU A 23 -30.57 17.58 5.67
CA GLU A 23 -30.01 16.66 4.67
C GLU A 23 -28.83 17.14 3.79
N GLY A 24 -27.65 16.62 4.13
CA GLY A 24 -26.55 16.37 3.20
C GLY A 24 -25.70 15.23 3.75
N GLU A 25 -25.75 14.05 3.12
CA GLU A 25 -24.78 12.97 3.32
C GLU A 25 -23.41 13.41 2.76
N ASP A 26 -22.76 14.37 3.41
CA ASP A 26 -21.39 14.74 3.13
C ASP A 26 -20.47 14.02 4.14
N GLY A 27 -19.44 13.36 3.58
CA GLY A 27 -18.56 12.42 4.25
C GLY A 27 -18.12 12.89 5.64
N GLU A 28 -18.29 12.00 6.62
CA GLU A 28 -17.77 12.15 7.98
C GLU A 28 -16.32 12.63 7.90
N ILE A 29 -16.09 13.92 8.21
CA ILE A 29 -14.75 14.46 8.42
C ILE A 29 -14.18 13.64 9.56
N ILE A 30 -13.25 12.74 9.26
CA ILE A 30 -12.56 11.91 10.24
C ILE A 30 -11.84 12.87 11.19
N ARG A 31 -12.49 13.22 12.30
CA ARG A 31 -11.89 13.99 13.36
C ARG A 31 -10.81 13.10 13.95
N ILE A 32 -9.56 13.48 13.70
CA ILE A 32 -8.39 12.87 14.31
C ILE A 32 -8.68 12.72 15.80
N PRO A 33 -8.53 11.52 16.36
CA PRO A 33 -8.72 11.30 17.78
C PRO A 33 -7.91 12.35 18.56
N LEU A 34 -8.61 13.13 19.39
CA LEU A 34 -8.05 14.16 20.29
C LEU A 34 -6.85 13.63 21.11
N ILE A 35 -6.78 12.30 21.27
CA ILE A 35 -5.72 11.56 21.95
C ILE A 35 -4.31 11.80 21.38
N LEU A 36 -4.17 12.15 20.10
CA LEU A 36 -2.85 12.43 19.50
C LEU A 36 -2.40 13.89 19.61
N GLN A 37 -3.24 14.81 20.07
CA GLN A 37 -2.88 16.23 20.14
C GLN A 37 -1.58 16.51 20.93
N PRO A 38 -1.29 15.84 22.07
CA PRO A 38 -0.02 16.04 22.78
C PRO A 38 1.18 15.59 21.94
N LEU A 39 1.09 14.42 21.29
CA LEU A 39 2.13 13.88 20.42
C LEU A 39 2.36 14.81 19.23
N HIS A 40 1.30 15.34 18.64
CA HIS A 40 1.39 16.30 17.52
C HIS A 40 2.10 17.60 17.93
N LYS A 41 1.74 18.19 19.08
CA LYS A 41 2.41 19.40 19.58
C LYS A 41 3.90 19.17 19.81
N MET A 42 4.25 18.01 20.39
CA MET A 42 5.63 17.62 20.62
C MET A 42 6.38 17.42 19.29
N LEU A 43 5.78 16.71 18.32
CA LEU A 43 6.38 16.49 17.01
C LEU A 43 6.63 17.78 16.26
N LYS A 44 5.69 18.73 16.30
CA LYS A 44 5.87 20.04 15.68
C LYS A 44 7.05 20.78 16.29
N TYR A 45 7.10 20.87 17.62
CA TYR A 45 8.21 21.49 18.33
C TYR A 45 9.57 20.85 18.01
N LEU A 46 9.64 19.52 18.01
CA LEU A 46 10.86 18.79 17.66
C LEU A 46 11.25 18.96 16.18
N THR A 47 10.26 19.07 15.29
CA THR A 47 10.49 19.33 13.86
C THR A 47 11.17 20.68 13.68
N ASP A 48 10.67 21.73 14.32
CA ASP A 48 11.24 23.08 14.22
C ASP A 48 12.70 23.11 14.71
N LEU A 49 12.99 22.43 15.83
CA LEU A 49 14.35 22.32 16.37
C LEU A 49 15.29 21.54 15.46
N VAL A 50 14.84 20.39 14.94
CA VAL A 50 15.65 19.56 14.05
C VAL A 50 15.89 20.26 12.72
N GLN A 51 14.90 20.94 12.16
CA GLN A 51 15.09 21.73 10.94
C GLN A 51 16.07 22.87 11.15
N SER A 52 16.00 23.58 12.29
CA SER A 52 16.98 24.59 12.65
C SER A 52 18.41 24.03 12.70
N MET A 53 18.57 22.82 13.26
CA MET A 53 19.85 22.12 13.28
C MET A 53 20.33 21.67 11.89
N LEU A 54 19.40 21.42 10.96
CA LEU A 54 19.68 20.90 9.61
C LEU A 54 19.63 21.97 8.50
N LEU A 55 19.54 23.26 8.84
CA LEU A 55 19.36 24.37 7.89
C LEU A 55 20.33 24.33 6.68
N ASP A 56 21.59 23.96 6.92
CA ASP A 56 22.64 23.93 5.90
C ASP A 56 22.90 22.52 5.32
N VAL A 57 22.15 21.51 5.78
CA VAL A 57 22.34 20.10 5.39
C VAL A 57 21.42 19.78 4.22
N LYS A 58 21.99 19.29 3.11
CA LYS A 58 21.21 18.87 1.94
C LYS A 58 20.97 17.37 1.96
N ILE A 59 19.95 16.92 1.23
CA ILE A 59 19.71 15.49 1.01
C ILE A 59 20.96 14.87 0.37
N GLY A 60 21.54 13.89 1.05
CA GLY A 60 22.79 13.22 0.67
C GLY A 60 24.00 13.64 1.50
N ASP A 61 23.92 14.75 2.24
CA ASP A 61 24.90 15.11 3.26
C ASP A 61 24.56 14.41 4.58
N LEU A 62 25.57 13.90 5.28
CA LEU A 62 25.40 13.27 6.59
C LEU A 62 25.55 14.30 7.71
N CYS A 63 24.47 14.58 8.43
CA CYS A 63 24.54 15.29 9.71
C CYS A 63 24.97 14.32 10.82
N THR A 64 26.22 14.45 11.28
CA THR A 64 26.72 13.64 12.40
C THR A 64 26.38 14.32 13.73
N VAL A 65 25.42 13.75 14.45
CA VAL A 65 24.97 14.26 15.75
C VAL A 65 25.85 13.72 16.87
N VAL A 66 26.57 14.60 17.58
CA VAL A 66 27.54 14.21 18.62
C VAL A 66 26.82 13.89 19.93
N PRO A 67 27.14 12.78 20.62
CA PRO A 67 26.58 12.44 21.93
C PRO A 67 26.76 13.54 22.99
N HIS A 68 25.90 13.55 24.00
CA HIS A 68 25.95 14.49 25.13
C HIS A 68 25.76 15.97 24.75
N THR A 69 25.09 16.24 23.63
CA THR A 69 24.71 17.59 23.18
C THR A 69 23.19 17.74 23.17
N ASP A 70 22.71 18.97 23.18
CA ASP A 70 21.27 19.25 23.02
C ASP A 70 20.75 18.72 21.67
N SER A 71 21.54 18.88 20.61
CA SER A 71 21.30 18.29 19.29
C SER A 71 21.04 16.78 19.35
N TYR A 72 21.79 16.06 20.19
CA TYR A 72 21.57 14.62 20.41
C TYR A 72 20.22 14.34 21.04
N ILE A 73 19.87 15.09 22.08
CA ILE A 73 18.60 14.92 22.80
C ILE A 73 17.42 15.21 21.86
N PHE A 74 17.49 16.27 21.08
CA PHE A 74 16.43 16.64 20.13
C PHE A 74 16.33 15.67 18.96
N ALA A 75 17.45 15.24 18.35
CA ALA A 75 17.45 14.25 17.29
C ALA A 75 16.89 12.90 17.77
N MET A 76 17.31 12.45 18.96
CA MET A 76 16.81 11.23 19.57
C MET A 76 15.30 11.33 19.83
N GLY A 77 14.86 12.39 20.51
CA GLY A 77 13.44 12.61 20.81
C GLY A 77 12.58 12.67 19.54
N TYR A 78 13.07 13.34 18.49
CA TYR A 78 12.41 13.42 17.19
C TYR A 78 12.25 12.05 16.53
N LEU A 79 13.32 11.27 16.44
CA LEU A 79 13.30 9.95 15.83
C LEU A 79 12.40 8.98 16.59
N LEU A 80 12.46 8.98 17.93
CA LEU A 80 11.61 8.14 18.77
C LEU A 80 10.13 8.53 18.65
N ALA A 81 9.81 9.83 18.60
CA ALA A 81 8.45 10.29 18.38
C ALA A 81 7.88 9.82 17.04
N TRP A 82 8.71 9.76 15.99
CA TRP A 82 8.32 9.21 14.70
C TRP A 82 8.17 7.69 14.70
N ILE A 83 8.98 6.95 15.46
CA ILE A 83 8.78 5.50 15.65
C ILE A 83 7.39 5.25 16.23
N GLU A 84 7.05 5.93 17.34
CA GLU A 84 5.76 5.76 18.01
C GLU A 84 4.59 6.17 17.11
N LEU A 85 4.70 7.30 16.39
CA LEU A 85 3.65 7.75 15.49
C LEU A 85 3.44 6.78 14.32
N LEU A 86 4.51 6.32 13.67
CA LEU A 86 4.39 5.38 12.55
C LEU A 86 3.87 4.01 13.00
N GLU A 87 4.26 3.55 14.18
CA GLU A 87 3.73 2.32 14.78
C GLU A 87 2.24 2.46 15.06
N PHE A 88 1.84 3.59 15.65
CA PHE A 88 0.44 3.92 15.91
C PHE A 88 -0.41 3.96 14.63
N ILE A 89 0.09 4.61 13.56
CA ILE A 89 -0.58 4.61 12.25
C ILE A 89 -0.70 3.17 11.75
N SER A 90 0.37 2.38 11.80
CA SER A 90 0.36 1.00 11.29
C SER A 90 -0.62 0.07 12.05
N SER A 91 -0.80 0.32 13.35
CA SER A 91 -1.73 -0.42 14.21
C SER A 91 -3.18 0.07 14.11
N SER A 92 -3.43 1.19 13.42
CA SER A 92 -4.76 1.78 13.29
C SER A 92 -5.59 1.10 12.19
N PRO A 93 -6.93 1.02 12.33
CA PRO A 93 -7.81 0.53 11.27
C PRO A 93 -7.63 1.32 9.96
N SER A 94 -7.75 0.65 8.82
CA SER A 94 -7.53 1.24 7.48
C SER A 94 -8.35 2.51 7.22
N GLN A 95 -9.57 2.58 7.75
CA GLN A 95 -10.47 3.73 7.62
C GLN A 95 -9.88 5.01 8.21
N ILE A 96 -9.11 4.91 9.30
CA ILE A 96 -8.60 6.08 10.05
C ILE A 96 -7.17 6.43 9.63
N ARG A 97 -6.41 5.45 9.10
CA ARG A 97 -5.02 5.65 8.61
C ARG A 97 -4.93 6.79 7.61
N LEU A 98 -5.84 6.84 6.63
CA LEU A 98 -5.90 7.91 5.63
C LEU A 98 -6.11 9.30 6.27
N GLY A 99 -6.92 9.38 7.33
CA GLY A 99 -7.16 10.62 8.07
C GLY A 99 -5.91 11.14 8.77
N TYR A 100 -5.12 10.26 9.39
CA TYR A 100 -3.83 10.64 9.99
C TYR A 100 -2.83 11.14 8.96
N GLU A 101 -2.70 10.43 7.84
CA GLU A 101 -1.78 10.80 6.77
C GLU A 101 -2.12 12.16 6.19
N THR A 102 -3.41 12.38 5.86
CA THR A 102 -3.89 13.66 5.31
C THR A 102 -3.54 14.81 6.25
N HIS A 103 -3.75 14.64 7.55
CA HIS A 103 -3.39 15.66 8.52
C HIS A 103 -1.88 15.93 8.62
N LEU A 104 -1.06 14.89 8.61
CA LEU A 104 0.39 15.05 8.68
C LEU A 104 0.96 15.68 7.40
N GLU A 105 0.33 15.43 6.24
CA GLU A 105 0.62 16.11 4.97
C GLU A 105 0.23 17.59 5.01
N GLU A 106 -0.99 17.92 5.47
CA GLU A 106 -1.47 19.30 5.62
C GLU A 106 -0.55 20.16 6.50
N MET A 107 0.09 19.52 7.49
CA MET A 107 1.03 20.18 8.40
C MET A 107 2.49 20.12 7.92
N GLU A 108 2.76 19.58 6.73
CA GLU A 108 4.11 19.39 6.15
C GLU A 108 5.07 18.59 7.05
N LEU A 109 4.53 17.77 7.96
CA LEU A 109 5.34 17.01 8.92
C LEU A 109 5.99 15.79 8.26
N LEU A 110 5.31 15.15 7.30
CA LEU A 110 5.85 13.98 6.59
C LEU A 110 7.01 14.33 5.66
N SER A 111 6.84 15.34 4.80
CA SER A 111 7.89 15.81 3.89
C SER A 111 9.14 16.29 4.64
N SER A 112 8.92 17.02 5.74
CA SER A 112 9.97 17.44 6.68
C SER A 112 10.66 16.23 7.30
N MET A 113 9.90 15.24 7.77
CA MET A 113 10.44 14.01 8.34
C MET A 113 11.28 13.21 7.36
N PHE A 114 10.82 12.99 6.13
CA PHE A 114 11.60 12.25 5.15
C PHE A 114 12.96 12.92 4.91
N SER A 115 12.98 14.24 4.79
CA SER A 115 14.20 15.02 4.57
C SER A 115 15.13 14.99 5.79
N ASN A 116 14.59 15.20 6.98
CA ASN A 116 15.34 15.22 8.24
C ASN A 116 15.95 13.84 8.55
N VAL A 117 15.13 12.79 8.48
CA VAL A 117 15.56 11.41 8.74
C VAL A 117 16.65 10.99 7.75
N PHE A 118 16.48 11.30 6.46
CA PHE A 118 17.49 10.97 5.46
C PHE A 118 18.81 11.72 5.69
N SER A 119 18.76 12.95 6.22
CA SER A 119 19.95 13.73 6.58
C SER A 119 20.72 13.16 7.79
N PHE A 120 20.07 12.36 8.63
CA PHE A 120 20.72 11.58 9.69
C PHE A 120 21.22 10.22 9.23
N MET A 121 20.78 9.73 8.07
CA MET A 121 21.23 8.44 7.55
C MET A 121 22.61 8.55 6.90
N PRO A 122 23.52 7.60 7.15
CA PRO A 122 24.79 7.57 6.45
C PRO A 122 24.59 7.07 5.02
N GLU A 123 25.40 7.58 4.09
CA GLU A 123 25.43 7.13 2.69
C GLU A 123 25.64 5.61 2.56
N ASN A 124 26.42 5.04 3.49
CA ASN A 124 26.62 3.60 3.61
C ASN A 124 26.19 3.07 4.99
N PRO A 125 24.93 2.60 5.13
CA PRO A 125 24.40 2.02 6.37
C PRO A 125 25.18 0.81 6.89
N ILE A 126 25.99 0.14 6.06
CA ILE A 126 26.86 -0.96 6.50
C ILE A 126 27.87 -0.48 7.55
N LEU A 127 28.24 0.80 7.55
CA LEU A 127 29.14 1.37 8.57
C LEU A 127 28.51 1.34 9.97
N CYS A 128 27.19 1.54 10.08
CA CYS A 128 26.48 1.39 11.36
C CYS A 128 26.55 -0.04 11.88
N LEU A 129 26.45 -1.04 11.01
CA LEU A 129 26.60 -2.45 11.39
C LEU A 129 28.01 -2.74 11.93
N LYS A 130 29.04 -2.18 11.30
CA LYS A 130 30.43 -2.37 11.76
C LYS A 130 30.73 -1.69 13.07
N LYS A 131 30.37 -0.41 13.20
CA LYS A 131 30.74 0.41 14.35
C LYS A 131 29.74 0.31 15.51
N GLY A 132 28.45 0.44 15.22
CA GLY A 132 27.38 0.38 16.20
C GLY A 132 27.13 -1.03 16.71
N PHE A 133 27.00 -2.01 15.79
CA PHE A 133 26.72 -3.41 16.15
C PHE A 133 27.99 -4.28 16.30
N LYS A 134 29.19 -3.72 16.09
CA LYS A 134 30.48 -4.42 16.22
C LYS A 134 30.60 -5.69 15.36
N LEU A 135 29.97 -5.70 14.18
CA LEU A 135 30.04 -6.79 13.22
C LEU A 135 31.25 -6.63 12.29
N GLU A 136 32.25 -7.50 12.39
CA GLU A 136 33.47 -7.41 11.58
C GLU A 136 33.21 -7.53 10.07
N SER A 137 32.31 -8.44 9.68
CA SER A 137 31.96 -8.73 8.29
C SER A 137 30.43 -8.79 8.07
N PRO A 138 29.74 -7.62 7.94
CA PRO A 138 28.30 -7.59 7.77
C PRO A 138 27.85 -8.21 6.44
N LYS A 139 26.82 -9.04 6.50
CA LYS A 139 26.14 -9.66 5.36
C LYS A 139 24.86 -8.90 5.02
N LYS A 140 24.27 -9.20 3.86
CA LYS A 140 22.99 -8.61 3.44
C LYS A 140 21.85 -8.89 4.44
N GLU A 141 21.88 -10.04 5.11
CA GLU A 141 20.87 -10.42 6.10
C GLU A 141 20.92 -9.53 7.35
N ASP A 142 22.09 -8.99 7.70
CA ASP A 142 22.29 -8.12 8.86
C ASP A 142 21.63 -6.75 8.68
N LEU A 143 21.30 -6.35 7.44
CA LEU A 143 20.54 -5.13 7.16
C LEU A 143 19.16 -5.14 7.84
N LYS A 144 18.62 -6.32 8.15
CA LYS A 144 17.39 -6.43 8.95
C LYS A 144 17.52 -5.80 10.33
N LEU A 145 18.73 -5.76 10.91
CA LEU A 145 18.96 -5.11 12.21
C LEU A 145 18.77 -3.59 12.15
N LEU A 146 19.01 -2.97 10.99
CA LEU A 146 18.87 -1.52 10.81
C LEU A 146 17.49 -1.13 10.29
N PHE A 147 16.92 -1.90 9.37
CA PHE A 147 15.74 -1.47 8.61
C PHE A 147 14.45 -2.19 8.99
N ILE A 148 14.52 -3.30 9.74
CA ILE A 148 13.35 -4.15 10.03
C ILE A 148 13.13 -4.33 11.52
N LYS A 149 14.19 -4.60 12.29
CA LYS A 149 14.07 -4.80 13.74
C LYS A 149 14.04 -3.45 14.47
N PRO A 150 13.18 -3.29 15.48
CA PRO A 150 13.19 -2.10 16.34
C PRO A 150 14.59 -1.84 16.92
N PRO A 151 15.02 -0.57 16.98
CA PRO A 151 16.33 -0.21 17.49
C PRO A 151 16.45 -0.52 18.98
N GLN A 152 17.64 -0.91 19.42
CA GLN A 152 17.95 -1.11 20.83
C GLN A 152 18.49 0.21 21.40
N LEU A 153 17.82 0.76 22.41
CA LEU A 153 18.12 2.10 22.98
C LEU A 153 19.10 2.05 24.16
N ASN A 154 20.00 1.08 24.18
CA ASN A 154 20.88 0.77 25.31
C ASN A 154 22.37 0.90 24.94
N SER A 155 22.71 1.75 23.97
CA SER A 155 24.10 1.97 23.59
C SER A 155 24.87 2.61 24.75
N VAL A 156 25.88 1.91 25.26
CA VAL A 156 26.78 2.42 26.30
C VAL A 156 28.23 2.29 25.82
N PRO A 157 28.97 3.40 25.63
CA PRO A 157 28.52 4.80 25.67
C PRO A 157 27.59 5.17 24.48
N PRO A 158 26.80 6.26 24.59
CA PRO A 158 26.03 6.77 23.46
C PRO A 158 26.95 7.17 22.31
N SER A 159 26.47 7.04 21.07
CA SER A 159 27.28 7.24 19.87
C SER A 159 26.48 7.91 18.75
N SER A 160 27.16 8.58 17.83
CA SER A 160 26.51 9.13 16.63
C SER A 160 25.88 8.04 15.76
N GLU A 161 26.47 6.84 15.77
CA GLU A 161 25.94 5.66 15.09
C GLU A 161 24.59 5.21 15.63
N GLU A 162 24.27 5.48 16.90
CA GLU A 162 22.95 5.19 17.49
C GLU A 162 21.86 5.99 16.75
N ILE A 163 22.03 7.32 16.63
CA ILE A 163 21.11 8.20 15.88
C ILE A 163 20.97 7.74 14.42
N GLN A 164 22.10 7.45 13.76
CA GLN A 164 22.12 6.96 12.38
C GLN A 164 21.36 5.64 12.21
N SER A 165 21.50 4.71 13.16
CA SER A 165 20.82 3.42 13.13
C SER A 165 19.30 3.57 13.32
N ILE A 166 18.89 4.44 14.25
CA ILE A 166 17.48 4.76 14.49
C ILE A 166 16.88 5.46 13.26
N ALA A 167 17.61 6.39 12.63
CA ALA A 167 17.18 7.05 11.41
C ALA A 167 16.96 6.06 10.25
N CYS A 168 17.86 5.07 10.08
CA CYS A 168 17.67 3.98 9.12
C CYS A 168 16.36 3.22 9.38
N TYR A 169 16.07 2.91 10.64
CA TYR A 169 14.84 2.22 11.03
C TYR A 169 13.59 3.07 10.75
N VAL A 170 13.61 4.36 11.10
CA VAL A 170 12.50 5.29 10.84
C VAL A 170 12.24 5.39 9.34
N PHE A 171 13.28 5.54 8.52
CA PHE A 171 13.14 5.62 7.07
C PHE A 171 12.50 4.37 6.46
N ALA A 172 12.97 3.17 6.82
CA ALA A 172 12.37 1.94 6.34
C ALA A 172 10.93 1.72 6.86
N THR A 173 10.66 2.14 8.09
CA THR A 173 9.31 2.11 8.65
C THR A 173 8.38 3.08 7.91
N ALA A 174 8.84 4.27 7.58
CA ALA A 174 8.11 5.23 6.75
C ALA A 174 7.81 4.68 5.34
N LEU A 175 8.80 4.05 4.69
CA LEU A 175 8.59 3.38 3.39
C LEU A 175 7.50 2.30 3.47
N ARG A 176 7.38 1.59 4.59
CA ARG A 176 6.38 0.53 4.79
C ARG A 176 5.00 1.09 5.16
N THR A 177 4.95 2.11 6.01
CA THR A 177 3.69 2.60 6.61
C THR A 177 3.01 3.65 5.75
N VAL A 178 3.77 4.57 5.14
CA VAL A 178 3.24 5.69 4.33
C VAL A 178 3.88 5.76 2.92
N PRO A 179 3.86 4.65 2.14
CA PRO A 179 4.53 4.58 0.83
C PRO A 179 4.04 5.59 -0.21
N ALA A 180 2.78 6.04 -0.16
CA ALA A 180 2.23 7.05 -1.07
C ALA A 180 2.84 8.43 -0.81
N SER A 181 2.88 8.85 0.46
CA SER A 181 3.49 10.11 0.89
C SER A 181 4.95 10.20 0.53
N ILE A 182 5.74 9.15 0.80
CA ILE A 182 7.17 9.16 0.48
C ILE A 182 7.43 9.11 -1.04
N ARG A 183 6.56 8.45 -1.82
CA ARG A 183 6.60 8.54 -3.30
C ARG A 183 6.34 9.96 -3.77
N GLN A 184 5.34 10.64 -3.22
CA GLN A 184 5.02 12.02 -3.57
C GLN A 184 6.19 12.95 -3.22
N TRP A 185 6.74 12.85 -2.01
CA TRP A 185 7.94 13.58 -1.62
C TRP A 185 9.11 13.30 -2.58
N TRP A 186 9.41 12.03 -2.86
CA TRP A 186 10.50 11.64 -3.77
C TRP A 186 10.33 12.21 -5.19
N ASN A 187 9.11 12.21 -5.72
CA ASN A 187 8.80 12.79 -7.03
C ASN A 187 8.94 14.32 -7.06
N ASN A 188 8.83 14.98 -5.90
CA ASN A 188 8.98 16.43 -5.77
C ASN A 188 10.43 16.87 -5.50
N LEU A 189 11.35 15.93 -5.27
CA LEU A 189 12.76 16.24 -5.09
C LEU A 189 13.40 16.68 -6.42
N ASP A 190 14.48 17.47 -6.31
CA ASP A 190 15.36 17.67 -7.45
C ASP A 190 16.03 16.34 -7.86
N ARG A 191 16.42 16.25 -9.14
CA ARG A 191 16.95 15.01 -9.72
C ARG A 191 18.11 14.42 -8.92
N LYS A 192 19.03 15.25 -8.41
CA LYS A 192 20.21 14.76 -7.67
C LYS A 192 19.77 14.11 -6.36
N SER A 193 18.92 14.78 -5.59
CA SER A 193 18.39 14.26 -4.33
C SER A 193 17.55 12.98 -4.56
N ALA A 194 16.70 12.98 -5.58
CA ALA A 194 15.89 11.81 -5.95
C ALA A 194 16.76 10.60 -6.32
N ASP A 195 17.85 10.80 -7.07
CA ASP A 195 18.78 9.74 -7.47
C ASP A 195 19.51 9.13 -6.25
N ILE A 196 19.89 9.96 -5.27
CA ILE A 196 20.53 9.51 -4.02
C ILE A 196 19.56 8.65 -3.19
N VAL A 197 18.34 9.14 -2.96
CA VAL A 197 17.29 8.41 -2.23
C VAL A 197 16.97 7.09 -2.93
N ASN A 198 16.86 7.10 -4.26
CA ASN A 198 16.61 5.91 -5.06
C ASN A 198 17.75 4.88 -4.93
N ALA A 199 19.02 5.33 -4.96
CA ALA A 199 20.17 4.45 -4.84
C ALA A 199 20.23 3.77 -3.46
N VAL A 200 20.02 4.53 -2.37
CA VAL A 200 20.01 4.00 -1.00
C VAL A 200 18.85 3.00 -0.83
N THR A 201 17.64 3.39 -1.24
CA THR A 201 16.44 2.55 -1.12
C THR A 201 16.60 1.23 -1.88
N SER A 202 16.98 1.30 -3.16
CA SER A 202 17.17 0.12 -4.01
C SER A 202 18.23 -0.83 -3.49
N LYS A 203 19.33 -0.29 -2.96
CA LYS A 203 20.49 -1.07 -2.56
C LYS A 203 20.32 -1.75 -1.21
N TYR A 204 19.69 -1.09 -0.24
CA TYR A 204 19.67 -1.55 1.15
C TYR A 204 18.30 -1.94 1.67
N VAL A 205 17.21 -1.38 1.14
CA VAL A 205 15.87 -1.48 1.76
C VAL A 205 14.88 -2.27 0.90
N SER A 206 14.82 -2.01 -0.42
CA SER A 206 13.78 -2.55 -1.30
C SER A 206 13.68 -4.07 -1.28
N ALA A 207 14.81 -4.79 -1.26
CA ALA A 207 14.79 -6.25 -1.19
C ALA A 207 14.12 -6.78 0.09
N LEU A 208 14.36 -6.12 1.23
CA LEU A 208 13.76 -6.51 2.51
C LEU A 208 12.24 -6.29 2.50
N LEU A 209 11.80 -5.14 1.98
CA LEU A 209 10.38 -4.80 1.88
C LEU A 209 9.64 -5.69 0.87
N CYS A 210 10.23 -5.96 -0.30
CA CYS A 210 9.67 -6.88 -1.28
C CYS A 210 9.51 -8.29 -0.69
N THR A 211 10.51 -8.79 0.04
CA THR A 211 10.41 -10.11 0.68
C THR A 211 9.29 -10.13 1.72
N ALA A 212 9.16 -9.09 2.55
CA ALA A 212 8.09 -9.01 3.54
C ALA A 212 6.69 -8.97 2.90
N GLU A 213 6.51 -8.15 1.86
CA GLU A 213 5.22 -8.03 1.14
C GLU A 213 4.82 -9.35 0.48
N ILE A 214 5.76 -10.00 -0.22
CA ILE A 214 5.51 -11.27 -0.92
C ILE A 214 5.29 -12.41 0.08
N GLN A 215 5.97 -12.39 1.23
CA GLN A 215 5.76 -13.35 2.31
C GLN A 215 4.37 -13.18 2.93
N ALA A 216 3.91 -11.95 3.16
CA ALA A 216 2.55 -11.69 3.65
C ALA A 216 1.49 -12.21 2.67
N VAL A 217 1.74 -12.08 1.36
CA VAL A 217 0.89 -12.69 0.34
C VAL A 217 0.90 -14.21 0.46
N HIS A 218 2.08 -14.82 0.59
CA HIS A 218 2.24 -16.27 0.71
C HIS A 218 1.45 -16.85 1.91
N GLU A 219 1.54 -16.19 3.07
CA GLU A 219 0.85 -16.59 4.29
C GLU A 219 -0.69 -16.50 4.19
N ASN A 220 -1.18 -15.64 3.29
CA ASN A 220 -2.61 -15.40 3.07
C ASN A 220 -3.12 -15.95 1.72
N GLU A 221 -2.37 -16.83 1.03
CA GLU A 221 -2.75 -17.39 -0.28
C GLU A 221 -4.11 -18.09 -0.27
N LYS A 222 -4.49 -18.67 0.88
CA LYS A 222 -5.74 -19.44 1.06
C LYS A 222 -6.94 -18.58 1.46
N GLN A 223 -6.77 -17.26 1.61
CA GLN A 223 -7.85 -16.36 2.01
C GLN A 223 -8.92 -16.20 0.91
N PHE A 224 -8.57 -16.45 -0.35
CA PHE A 224 -9.43 -16.17 -1.48
C PHE A 224 -10.05 -17.44 -2.08
N GLU A 225 -11.36 -17.61 -1.95
CA GLU A 225 -12.09 -18.67 -2.64
C GLU A 225 -12.04 -18.48 -4.17
N ASN A 226 -11.87 -19.54 -4.95
CA ASN A 226 -11.78 -19.51 -6.43
C ASN A 226 -10.64 -18.66 -7.00
N LEU A 227 -9.66 -18.29 -6.17
CA LEU A 227 -8.48 -17.56 -6.59
C LEU A 227 -7.22 -18.24 -6.04
N MET A 228 -6.38 -18.75 -6.93
CA MET A 228 -5.07 -19.26 -6.58
C MET A 228 -4.04 -18.13 -6.64
N VAL A 229 -3.34 -17.90 -5.54
CA VAL A 229 -2.27 -16.89 -5.46
C VAL A 229 -0.92 -17.61 -5.35
N GLN A 230 0.07 -17.15 -6.12
CA GLN A 230 1.43 -17.68 -6.14
C GLN A 230 2.43 -16.56 -5.88
N ALA A 231 3.10 -16.62 -4.74
CA ALA A 231 4.16 -15.69 -4.38
C ALA A 231 5.51 -16.11 -5.02
N ARG A 232 6.21 -15.17 -5.69
CA ARG A 232 7.52 -15.41 -6.32
C ARG A 232 8.58 -14.41 -5.82
N PRO A 233 9.20 -14.64 -4.66
CA PRO A 233 10.20 -13.73 -4.08
C PRO A 233 11.39 -13.44 -5.01
N GLY A 234 11.84 -14.46 -5.76
CA GLY A 234 13.00 -14.34 -6.67
C GLY A 234 12.80 -13.37 -7.83
N SER A 235 11.58 -13.29 -8.39
CA SER A 235 11.23 -12.33 -9.46
C SER A 235 10.54 -11.07 -8.96
N ARG A 236 10.24 -11.00 -7.66
CA ARG A 236 9.41 -9.97 -7.00
C ARG A 236 8.01 -9.88 -7.60
N GLU A 237 7.43 -11.03 -7.93
CA GLU A 237 6.13 -11.13 -8.59
C GLU A 237 5.13 -11.88 -7.71
N VAL A 238 3.86 -11.50 -7.84
CA VAL A 238 2.71 -12.24 -7.34
C VAL A 238 1.82 -12.55 -8.53
N ILE A 239 1.50 -13.83 -8.71
CA ILE A 239 0.59 -14.28 -9.77
C ILE A 239 -0.72 -14.71 -9.12
N ALA A 240 -1.82 -14.08 -9.52
CA ALA A 240 -3.15 -14.43 -9.07
C ALA A 240 -3.94 -15.02 -10.25
N THR A 241 -4.49 -16.21 -10.05
CA THR A 241 -5.19 -17.00 -11.07
C THR A 241 -6.61 -17.27 -10.60
N TYR A 242 -7.58 -16.67 -11.29
CA TYR A 242 -9.00 -16.91 -11.05
C TYR A 242 -9.51 -17.98 -12.00
N THR A 243 -10.19 -18.99 -11.48
CA THR A 243 -10.63 -20.15 -12.26
C THR A 243 -12.15 -20.25 -12.33
N ILE A 244 -12.69 -20.43 -13.54
CA ILE A 244 -14.12 -20.68 -13.80
C ILE A 244 -14.27 -21.62 -14.99
N ASP A 245 -15.01 -22.73 -14.84
CA ASP A 245 -15.30 -23.71 -15.90
C ASP A 245 -14.08 -24.07 -16.79
N ASP A 246 -12.99 -24.48 -16.14
CA ASP A 246 -11.69 -24.81 -16.75
C ASP A 246 -10.93 -23.66 -17.44
N CYS A 247 -11.47 -22.43 -17.41
CA CYS A 247 -10.80 -21.24 -17.89
C CYS A 247 -10.09 -20.51 -16.74
N ALA A 248 -8.88 -20.00 -17.02
CA ALA A 248 -8.07 -19.26 -16.06
C ALA A 248 -7.90 -17.80 -16.52
N ILE A 249 -8.06 -16.87 -15.58
CA ILE A 249 -7.77 -15.45 -15.75
C ILE A 249 -6.59 -15.11 -14.83
N GLU A 250 -5.48 -14.67 -15.42
CA GLU A 250 -4.23 -14.46 -14.69
C GLU A 250 -3.87 -12.97 -14.61
N LEU A 251 -3.57 -12.52 -13.40
CA LEU A 251 -2.97 -11.23 -13.08
C LEU A 251 -1.56 -11.46 -12.55
N CYS A 252 -0.60 -10.66 -13.02
CA CYS A 252 0.75 -10.60 -12.50
C CYS A 252 1.02 -9.22 -11.94
N VAL A 253 1.30 -9.12 -10.64
CA VAL A 253 1.76 -7.91 -9.97
C VAL A 253 3.25 -8.02 -9.74
N GLN A 254 4.03 -7.05 -10.21
CA GLN A 254 5.48 -7.04 -10.08
C GLN A 254 5.95 -5.79 -9.32
N LEU A 255 6.71 -6.01 -8.25
CA LEU A 255 7.33 -4.94 -7.48
C LEU A 255 8.62 -4.45 -8.17
N PRO A 256 8.86 -3.13 -8.22
CA PRO A 256 10.04 -2.57 -8.87
C PRO A 256 11.32 -2.81 -8.06
N THR A 257 12.47 -2.58 -8.68
CA THR A 257 13.80 -2.70 -8.03
C THR A 257 14.00 -1.73 -6.87
N ASN A 258 13.33 -0.59 -6.92
CA ASN A 258 13.36 0.48 -5.94
C ASN A 258 12.07 0.56 -5.12
N TYR A 259 11.35 -0.56 -4.96
CA TYR A 259 10.12 -0.61 -4.15
C TYR A 259 10.35 0.00 -2.75
N PRO A 260 9.44 0.84 -2.23
CA PRO A 260 8.14 1.26 -2.79
C PRO A 260 8.15 2.53 -3.64
N LEU A 261 9.31 3.09 -4.00
CA LEU A 261 9.39 4.39 -4.70
C LEU A 261 8.90 4.31 -6.14
N GLY A 262 9.33 3.27 -6.86
CA GLY A 262 8.95 3.08 -8.26
C GLY A 262 7.51 2.62 -8.45
N PRO A 263 7.00 2.71 -9.68
CA PRO A 263 5.67 2.21 -10.01
C PRO A 263 5.63 0.67 -9.91
N ILE A 264 4.53 0.15 -9.37
CA ILE A 264 4.22 -1.28 -9.37
C ILE A 264 3.60 -1.63 -10.72
N SER A 265 4.11 -2.66 -11.39
CA SER A 265 3.52 -3.14 -12.65
C SER A 265 2.42 -4.14 -12.36
N ALA A 266 1.27 -4.00 -13.02
CA ALA A 266 0.16 -4.95 -12.95
C ALA A 266 -0.26 -5.30 -14.38
N GLU A 267 0.00 -6.55 -14.77
CA GLU A 267 -0.15 -7.01 -16.13
C GLU A 267 -1.03 -8.26 -16.21
N ARG A 268 -1.71 -8.40 -17.33
CA ARG A 268 -2.46 -9.61 -17.65
C ARG A 268 -1.49 -10.68 -18.15
N ARG A 269 -1.65 -11.92 -17.67
CA ARG A 269 -1.04 -13.10 -18.31
C ARG A 269 -2.11 -13.94 -19.02
N GLY A 270 -1.72 -14.60 -20.12
CA GLY A 270 -2.60 -15.50 -20.85
C GLY A 270 -3.65 -14.85 -21.79
N LYS A 271 -4.60 -15.68 -22.25
CA LYS A 271 -5.63 -15.32 -23.25
C LYS A 271 -6.78 -14.52 -22.64
N VAL A 272 -7.45 -13.75 -23.50
CA VAL A 272 -8.40 -12.69 -23.13
C VAL A 272 -9.80 -13.24 -22.87
N VAL A 273 -10.24 -13.25 -21.61
CA VAL A 273 -11.65 -13.48 -21.22
C VAL A 273 -12.44 -12.16 -21.17
N ILE A 274 -11.79 -11.09 -20.71
CA ILE A 274 -12.43 -9.81 -20.34
C ILE A 274 -12.14 -8.76 -21.42
N GLY A 275 -13.12 -7.87 -21.67
CA GLY A 275 -12.94 -6.75 -22.59
C GLY A 275 -11.77 -5.84 -22.17
N GLN A 276 -11.03 -5.31 -23.14
CA GLN A 276 -9.82 -4.51 -22.86
C GLN A 276 -10.11 -3.29 -21.97
N GLN A 277 -11.27 -2.66 -22.12
CA GLN A 277 -11.67 -1.50 -21.33
C GLN A 277 -11.97 -1.86 -19.87
N GLU A 278 -12.72 -2.93 -19.63
CA GLU A 278 -13.04 -3.43 -18.28
C GLU A 278 -11.76 -3.85 -17.55
N TRP A 279 -10.87 -4.57 -18.24
CA TRP A 279 -9.58 -4.95 -17.69
C TRP A 279 -8.74 -3.74 -17.29
N ARG A 280 -8.65 -2.72 -18.16
CA ARG A 280 -7.95 -1.46 -17.84
C ARG A 280 -8.55 -0.76 -16.63
N HIS A 281 -9.87 -0.74 -16.51
CA HIS A 281 -10.55 -0.16 -15.36
C HIS A 281 -10.20 -0.89 -14.06
N TRP A 282 -10.20 -2.23 -14.06
CA TRP A 282 -9.83 -3.01 -12.88
C TRP A 282 -8.35 -2.89 -12.51
N LEU A 283 -7.46 -2.86 -13.51
CA LEU A 283 -6.04 -2.59 -13.28
C LEU A 283 -5.82 -1.19 -12.69
N MET A 284 -6.57 -0.20 -13.15
CA MET A 284 -6.51 1.16 -12.60
C MET A 284 -6.91 1.16 -11.13
N GLN A 285 -8.03 0.51 -10.75
CA GLN A 285 -8.45 0.41 -9.35
C GLN A 285 -7.39 -0.27 -8.47
N LEU A 286 -6.82 -1.38 -8.93
CA LEU A 286 -5.74 -2.07 -8.24
C LEU A 286 -4.51 -1.16 -8.08
N THR A 287 -4.07 -0.52 -9.17
CA THR A 287 -2.90 0.37 -9.16
C THR A 287 -3.12 1.57 -8.24
N THR A 288 -4.35 2.09 -8.18
CA THR A 288 -4.70 3.20 -7.28
C THR A 288 -4.47 2.82 -5.82
N VAL A 289 -4.92 1.63 -5.42
CA VAL A 289 -4.78 1.15 -4.04
C VAL A 289 -3.30 0.98 -3.67
N LEU A 290 -2.53 0.32 -4.55
CA LEU A 290 -1.11 0.04 -4.30
C LEU A 290 -0.23 1.30 -4.32
N THR A 291 -0.60 2.30 -5.13
CA THR A 291 0.25 3.48 -5.38
C THR A 291 -0.15 4.70 -4.57
N TYR A 292 -1.45 4.87 -4.26
CA TYR A 292 -1.95 6.11 -3.67
C TYR A 292 -2.71 5.93 -2.36
N GLN A 293 -3.07 4.70 -1.97
CA GLN A 293 -3.87 4.45 -0.75
C GLN A 293 -3.15 3.61 0.29
N ASN A 294 -1.82 3.48 0.18
CA ASN A 294 -0.99 2.66 1.09
C ASN A 294 -1.50 1.23 1.27
N GLY A 295 -2.21 0.71 0.26
CA GLY A 295 -2.75 -0.65 0.28
C GLY A 295 -1.68 -1.68 -0.04
N SER A 296 -1.82 -2.84 0.59
CA SER A 296 -0.99 -4.02 0.32
C SER A 296 -1.39 -4.69 -1.00
N ILE A 297 -0.55 -5.60 -1.50
CA ILE A 297 -0.89 -6.46 -2.63
C ILE A 297 -2.18 -7.24 -2.34
N LEU A 298 -2.39 -7.71 -1.11
CA LEU A 298 -3.60 -8.41 -0.70
C LEU A 298 -4.86 -7.54 -0.82
N ASP A 299 -4.79 -6.26 -0.46
CA ASP A 299 -5.90 -5.31 -0.65
C ASP A 299 -6.24 -5.15 -2.13
N GLY A 300 -5.21 -5.01 -2.99
CA GLY A 300 -5.36 -4.96 -4.44
C GLY A 300 -6.00 -6.21 -5.04
N LEU A 301 -5.54 -7.40 -4.60
CA LEU A 301 -6.10 -8.69 -5.03
C LEU A 301 -7.56 -8.87 -4.59
N THR A 302 -7.92 -8.39 -3.40
CA THR A 302 -9.29 -8.41 -2.89
C THR A 302 -10.25 -7.64 -3.81
N ILE A 303 -9.84 -6.44 -4.24
CA ILE A 303 -10.63 -5.62 -5.17
C ILE A 303 -10.74 -6.31 -6.54
N TRP A 304 -9.62 -6.83 -7.05
CA TRP A 304 -9.60 -7.52 -8.34
C TRP A 304 -10.51 -8.76 -8.36
N LYS A 305 -10.43 -9.59 -7.31
CA LYS A 305 -11.31 -10.75 -7.12
C LYS A 305 -12.78 -10.34 -7.05
N ARG A 306 -13.12 -9.33 -6.25
CA ARG A 306 -14.49 -8.82 -6.12
C ARG A 306 -15.07 -8.40 -7.47
N ASN A 307 -14.26 -7.77 -8.32
CA ASN A 307 -14.69 -7.38 -9.66
C ASN A 307 -14.96 -8.59 -10.57
N LEU A 308 -14.14 -9.64 -10.46
CA LEU A 308 -14.34 -10.89 -11.17
C LEU A 308 -15.58 -11.63 -10.69
N ASP A 309 -15.76 -11.78 -9.38
CA ASP A 309 -16.95 -12.41 -8.81
C ASP A 309 -18.22 -11.71 -9.30
N LYS A 310 -18.28 -10.37 -9.19
CA LYS A 310 -19.40 -9.57 -9.70
C LYS A 310 -19.61 -9.70 -11.20
N LYS A 311 -18.55 -9.92 -11.98
CA LYS A 311 -18.64 -10.06 -13.45
C LYS A 311 -19.34 -11.35 -13.84
N PHE A 312 -19.14 -12.42 -13.08
CA PHE A 312 -19.66 -13.75 -13.37
C PHE A 312 -20.88 -14.12 -12.51
N GLU A 313 -21.21 -13.31 -11.51
CA GLU A 313 -22.42 -13.45 -10.71
C GLU A 313 -23.68 -13.45 -11.60
N GLY A 314 -24.50 -14.50 -11.46
CA GLY A 314 -25.76 -14.65 -12.20
C GLY A 314 -25.62 -14.92 -13.71
N VAL A 315 -24.41 -15.17 -14.21
CA VAL A 315 -24.21 -15.52 -15.62
C VAL A 315 -24.60 -16.98 -15.87
N GLU A 316 -25.65 -17.18 -16.66
CA GLU A 316 -26.07 -18.53 -17.07
C GLU A 316 -25.02 -19.20 -17.98
N GLU A 317 -24.80 -20.48 -17.77
CA GLU A 317 -23.98 -21.35 -18.63
C GLU A 317 -24.58 -21.54 -20.03
N CYS A 318 -23.73 -21.88 -21.00
CA CYS A 318 -24.20 -22.25 -22.33
C CYS A 318 -24.87 -23.64 -22.31
N MET A 319 -26.08 -23.75 -22.81
CA MET A 319 -26.82 -25.03 -22.81
C MET A 319 -26.31 -26.09 -23.82
N ILE A 320 -25.20 -25.83 -24.52
CA ILE A 320 -24.56 -26.80 -25.43
C ILE A 320 -23.30 -27.39 -24.80
N CYS A 321 -22.42 -26.54 -24.25
CA CYS A 321 -21.16 -26.98 -23.67
C CYS A 321 -21.14 -26.95 -22.13
N TYR A 322 -22.20 -26.45 -21.49
CA TYR A 322 -22.35 -26.34 -20.04
C TYR A 322 -21.26 -25.52 -19.35
N TYR A 323 -20.65 -24.58 -20.06
CA TYR A 323 -19.68 -23.65 -19.50
C TYR A 323 -20.16 -22.20 -19.65
N ILE A 324 -19.82 -21.36 -18.68
CA ILE A 324 -19.95 -19.91 -18.70
C ILE A 324 -18.96 -19.33 -19.72
N LEU A 325 -17.75 -19.86 -19.78
CA LEU A 325 -16.74 -19.46 -20.75
C LEU A 325 -16.54 -20.51 -21.83
N HIS A 326 -16.58 -20.09 -23.09
CA HIS A 326 -16.27 -21.00 -24.19
C HIS A 326 -14.77 -21.36 -24.17
N SER A 327 -14.44 -22.64 -24.06
CA SER A 327 -13.05 -23.15 -23.90
C SER A 327 -12.01 -22.54 -24.86
N SER A 328 -12.35 -22.32 -26.14
CA SER A 328 -11.40 -21.74 -27.11
C SER A 328 -11.47 -20.22 -27.31
N THR A 329 -12.63 -19.60 -27.08
CA THR A 329 -12.86 -18.17 -27.41
C THR A 329 -12.95 -17.29 -26.18
N LEU A 330 -13.15 -17.91 -25.00
CA LEU A 330 -13.25 -17.26 -23.70
C LEU A 330 -14.35 -16.19 -23.65
N LYS A 331 -15.38 -16.31 -24.51
CA LYS A 331 -16.53 -15.41 -24.54
C LYS A 331 -17.68 -15.99 -23.72
N LEU A 332 -18.48 -15.08 -23.17
CA LEU A 332 -19.75 -15.37 -22.49
C LEU A 332 -20.86 -15.78 -23.47
N PRO A 333 -21.87 -16.55 -23.03
CA PRO A 333 -23.01 -16.91 -23.85
C PRO A 333 -23.95 -15.71 -24.01
N LYS A 334 -23.88 -15.07 -25.18
CA LYS A 334 -24.62 -13.84 -25.48
C LYS A 334 -25.91 -14.07 -26.27
N LEU A 335 -26.01 -15.19 -27.00
CA LEU A 335 -27.18 -15.47 -27.83
C LEU A 335 -28.24 -16.16 -26.98
N SER A 336 -29.46 -15.61 -26.96
CA SER A 336 -30.58 -16.17 -26.21
C SER A 336 -31.72 -16.54 -27.16
N CYS A 337 -32.30 -17.73 -26.98
CA CYS A 337 -33.49 -18.10 -27.74
C CYS A 337 -34.68 -17.24 -27.31
N HIS A 338 -35.37 -16.59 -28.25
CA HIS A 338 -36.52 -15.75 -27.92
C HIS A 338 -37.69 -16.52 -27.29
N VAL A 339 -37.82 -17.82 -27.58
CA VAL A 339 -38.88 -18.69 -27.02
C VAL A 339 -38.51 -19.19 -25.62
N CYS A 340 -37.43 -19.97 -25.49
CA CYS A 340 -37.10 -20.62 -24.21
C CYS A 340 -36.14 -19.80 -23.32
N ARG A 341 -35.68 -18.64 -23.79
CA ARG A 341 -34.76 -17.70 -23.11
C ARG A 341 -33.36 -18.22 -22.75
N LYS A 342 -33.10 -19.51 -22.97
CA LYS A 342 -31.80 -20.14 -22.72
C LYS A 342 -30.68 -19.56 -23.58
N LYS A 343 -29.48 -19.49 -22.99
CA LYS A 343 -28.30 -18.83 -23.56
C LYS A 343 -27.30 -19.80 -24.18
N PHE A 344 -26.57 -19.29 -25.18
CA PHE A 344 -25.59 -20.03 -25.95
C PHE A 344 -24.38 -19.16 -26.30
N HIS A 345 -23.18 -19.76 -26.31
CA HIS A 345 -22.03 -19.13 -26.98
C HIS A 345 -22.28 -19.09 -28.48
N SER A 346 -21.87 -17.99 -29.12
CA SER A 346 -21.98 -17.87 -30.58
C SER A 346 -21.29 -19.03 -31.29
N ALA A 347 -20.08 -19.42 -30.84
CA ALA A 347 -19.33 -20.53 -31.43
C ALA A 347 -20.06 -21.88 -31.30
N CYS A 348 -20.64 -22.18 -30.13
CA CYS A 348 -21.42 -23.40 -29.91
C CYS A 348 -22.66 -23.44 -30.81
N LEU A 349 -23.41 -22.34 -30.85
CA LEU A 349 -24.65 -22.26 -31.62
C LEU A 349 -24.39 -22.32 -33.14
N TYR A 350 -23.35 -21.63 -33.64
CA TYR A 350 -22.97 -21.73 -35.05
C TYR A 350 -22.52 -23.14 -35.43
N LYS A 351 -21.76 -23.83 -34.56
CA LYS A 351 -21.38 -25.23 -34.80
C LYS A 351 -22.62 -26.13 -34.84
N TRP A 352 -23.59 -25.91 -33.95
CA TRP A 352 -24.87 -26.63 -33.96
C TRP A 352 -25.60 -26.45 -35.29
N PHE A 353 -25.87 -25.21 -35.73
CA PHE A 353 -26.59 -24.94 -36.98
C PHE A 353 -25.92 -25.56 -38.20
N ARG A 354 -24.59 -25.51 -38.27
CA ARG A 354 -23.83 -26.13 -39.35
C ARG A 354 -23.96 -27.66 -39.36
N THR A 355 -24.07 -28.28 -38.19
CA THR A 355 -24.12 -29.74 -38.06
C THR A 355 -25.55 -30.26 -38.26
N SER A 356 -26.57 -29.53 -37.79
CA SER A 356 -27.98 -29.87 -37.94
C SER A 356 -28.58 -29.49 -39.30
N ASN A 357 -27.86 -28.67 -40.08
CA ASN A 357 -28.32 -28.09 -41.35
C ASN A 357 -29.66 -27.34 -41.22
N ASN A 358 -29.92 -26.75 -40.05
CA ASN A 358 -31.10 -25.93 -39.78
C ASN A 358 -30.78 -24.86 -38.72
N PHE A 359 -31.55 -23.77 -38.71
CA PHE A 359 -31.39 -22.68 -37.75
C PHE A 359 -32.37 -22.80 -36.60
N THR A 360 -32.46 -23.97 -35.96
CA THR A 360 -33.39 -24.20 -34.85
C THR A 360 -32.69 -24.28 -33.49
N CYS A 361 -33.36 -23.79 -32.45
CA CYS A 361 -32.86 -23.84 -31.08
C CYS A 361 -32.58 -25.29 -30.65
N PRO A 362 -31.38 -25.63 -30.11
CA PRO A 362 -31.05 -26.98 -29.66
C PRO A 362 -32.02 -27.57 -28.62
N LEU A 363 -32.68 -26.70 -27.85
CA LEU A 363 -33.56 -27.11 -26.75
C LEU A 363 -35.03 -27.18 -27.15
N CYS A 364 -35.59 -26.10 -27.72
CA CYS A 364 -37.03 -26.03 -28.00
C CYS A 364 -37.38 -26.25 -29.47
N ARG A 365 -36.39 -26.40 -30.36
CA ARG A 365 -36.53 -26.66 -31.81
C ARG A 365 -37.30 -25.60 -32.63
N ASN A 366 -37.69 -24.48 -32.03
CA ASN A 366 -38.19 -23.33 -32.77
C ASN A 366 -37.06 -22.67 -33.58
N GLU A 367 -37.43 -21.98 -34.66
CA GLU A 367 -36.48 -21.19 -35.45
C GLU A 367 -35.77 -20.16 -34.56
N PHE A 368 -34.46 -20.03 -34.74
CA PHE A 368 -33.63 -19.11 -33.99
C PHE A 368 -33.53 -17.83 -34.80
N ALA A 369 -34.41 -16.86 -34.51
CA ALA A 369 -34.29 -15.51 -35.05
C ALA A 369 -32.93 -14.94 -34.62
N MET A 370 -32.10 -14.57 -35.61
CA MET A 370 -30.78 -13.97 -35.42
C MET A 370 -30.85 -12.50 -35.04
#